data_AF-A0A4U6UU59-F1
#
_entry.id   AF-A0A4U6UU59-F1
#
_cell.length_a   1.000
_cell.length_b   1.000
_cell.length_c   1.000
_cell.angle_alpha   90.00
_cell.angle_beta   90.00
_cell.angle_gamma   90.00
#
_symmetry.space_group_name_H-M   'P 1'
#
loop_
_entity.id
_entity.type
_entity.pdbx_description
1 polymer ?
#
loop_
_entity_poly.entity_id
_entity_poly.type
_entity_poly.pdbx_seq_one_letter_code
_entity_poly.pdbx_strand_id
1 'polypeptide(L)'
;MPTRDYMMDFMVVWLLLLSSLSSCSGIASDIRCLQELKESVSDPTGALSSWKFSENGTEGNICQFAGVSCWNPSDSRVLSLCLRNMGLQGSFPRGIQNCSCMTSLDLSNNNLSGPLPGDISLQLRYIQDLNLSYNGFSGEIPPGIGNLTYLSSLSLQHNRFTGRIPEKIGKLAQLTTLNVADNSLSGPIPGSLQRFAPEYVAGNGGLCGAPLDRKCKRRFHVRIHIRLRRINNASSIGAAAGFIVGFVVAFYFPHWFVFCGGLRPYIVPVCG
;
A
#
# COMPACT_ATOMS: atom_id res chain seq x y z
N MET A 1 40.70 28.41 16.42
CA MET A 1 39.46 28.61 17.19
C MET A 1 38.34 28.85 16.18
N PRO A 2 37.41 27.92 15.97
CA PRO A 2 36.28 28.13 15.06
C PRO A 2 35.28 29.11 15.72
N THR A 3 34.73 30.00 14.92
CA THR A 3 33.81 31.07 15.34
C THR A 3 32.42 30.52 15.66
N ARG A 4 31.77 31.18 16.63
CA ARG A 4 30.49 30.86 17.27
C ARG A 4 29.30 30.68 16.33
N ASP A 5 29.43 31.05 15.05
CA ASP A 5 28.38 30.94 14.03
C ASP A 5 28.22 29.51 13.47
N TYR A 6 29.30 28.72 13.38
CA TYR A 6 29.22 27.33 12.87
C TYR A 6 28.56 26.36 13.87
N MET A 7 28.54 26.70 15.17
CA MET A 7 27.85 25.91 16.18
C MET A 7 26.32 26.06 16.10
N MET A 8 25.81 27.23 15.70
CA MET A 8 24.38 27.47 15.60
C MET A 8 23.75 26.74 14.40
N ASP A 9 24.42 26.72 13.24
CA ASP A 9 23.93 26.00 12.05
C ASP A 9 23.91 24.48 12.25
N PHE A 10 24.93 23.92 12.93
CA PHE A 10 24.91 22.49 13.28
C PHE A 10 23.83 22.15 14.30
N MET A 11 23.51 23.05 15.24
CA MET A 11 22.42 22.86 16.20
C MET A 11 21.04 22.94 15.55
N VAL A 12 20.82 23.83 14.58
CA VAL A 12 19.55 23.90 13.82
C VAL A 12 19.39 22.67 12.91
N VAL A 13 20.45 22.25 12.22
CA VAL A 13 20.44 21.00 11.43
C VAL A 13 20.27 19.77 12.33
N TRP A 14 20.85 19.75 13.54
CA TRP A 14 20.61 18.69 14.53
C TRP A 14 19.22 18.72 15.15
N LEU A 15 18.62 19.89 15.38
CA LEU A 15 17.24 20.03 15.87
C LEU A 15 16.20 19.66 14.78
N LEU A 16 16.51 19.95 13.51
CA LEU A 16 15.73 19.49 12.35
C LEU A 16 15.97 18.00 12.00
N LEU A 17 17.08 17.41 12.44
CA LEU A 17 17.33 15.97 12.37
C LEU A 17 16.75 15.23 13.58
N LEU A 18 16.66 15.85 14.75
CA LEU A 18 15.96 15.31 15.93
C LEU A 18 14.44 15.34 15.78
N SER A 19 13.88 16.23 14.94
CA SER A 19 12.46 16.17 14.58
C SER A 19 12.12 15.00 13.63
N SER A 20 13.12 14.27 13.14
CA SER A 20 12.91 13.03 12.37
C SER A 20 12.82 11.77 13.24
N LEU A 21 12.97 11.88 14.56
CA LEU A 21 12.41 10.90 15.48
C LEU A 21 10.90 11.01 15.37
N SER A 22 10.33 10.10 14.59
CA SER A 22 8.90 9.87 14.49
C SER A 22 8.31 9.63 15.87
N SER A 23 7.96 10.74 16.51
CA SER A 23 7.19 10.81 17.72
C SER A 23 5.74 10.65 17.30
N CYS A 24 4.99 9.82 18.01
CA CYS A 24 3.56 9.75 17.81
C CYS A 24 2.97 11.15 18.00
N SER A 25 2.14 11.59 17.05
CA SER A 25 1.41 12.86 17.13
C SER A 25 0.64 12.94 18.45
N GLY A 26 0.47 14.12 19.06
CA GLY A 26 -0.11 14.26 20.41
C GLY A 26 -1.58 13.80 20.54
N ILE A 27 -2.12 13.75 21.76
CA ILE A 27 -3.48 13.23 22.13
C ILE A 27 -4.61 13.67 21.18
N ALA A 28 -4.61 14.93 20.72
CA ALA A 28 -5.63 15.44 19.80
C ALA A 28 -5.72 14.63 18.48
N SER A 29 -4.64 13.95 18.07
CA SER A 29 -4.67 13.06 16.91
C SER A 29 -5.44 11.77 17.17
N ASP A 30 -5.33 11.18 18.37
CA ASP A 30 -6.02 9.94 18.72
C ASP A 30 -7.54 10.15 18.83
N ILE A 31 -8.01 11.29 19.35
CA ILE A 31 -9.44 11.63 19.35
C ILE A 31 -9.97 11.75 17.91
N ARG A 32 -9.26 12.51 17.06
CA ARG A 32 -9.62 12.67 15.64
C ARG A 32 -9.60 11.34 14.89
N CYS A 33 -8.65 10.45 15.22
CA CYS A 33 -8.60 9.10 14.67
C CYS A 33 -9.92 8.35 14.90
N LEU A 34 -10.41 8.33 16.14
CA LEU A 34 -11.62 7.60 16.49
C LEU A 34 -12.90 8.26 15.95
N GLN A 35 -12.93 9.60 15.86
CA GLN A 35 -14.02 10.34 15.22
C GLN A 35 -14.12 10.00 13.73
N GLU A 36 -13.04 10.17 12.98
CA GLU A 36 -13.00 9.87 11.54
C GLU A 36 -13.27 8.38 11.27
N LEU A 37 -12.75 7.48 12.13
CA LEU A 37 -13.02 6.04 12.04
C LEU A 37 -14.53 5.79 12.14
N LYS A 38 -15.17 6.30 13.20
CA LYS A 38 -16.61 6.13 13.44
C LYS A 38 -17.45 6.68 12.29
N GLU A 39 -17.08 7.83 11.73
CA GLU A 39 -17.78 8.44 10.60
C GLU A 39 -17.58 7.69 9.29
N SER A 40 -16.46 6.98 9.13
CA SER A 40 -16.10 6.29 7.88
C SER A 40 -16.73 4.91 7.72
N VAL A 41 -17.21 4.30 8.81
CA VAL A 41 -17.81 2.96 8.79
C VAL A 41 -19.33 3.03 8.93
N SER A 42 -20.02 2.05 8.34
CA SER A 42 -21.45 1.85 8.60
C SER A 42 -21.61 0.90 9.79
N ASP A 43 -22.33 1.36 10.82
CA ASP A 43 -22.55 0.65 12.08
C ASP A 43 -24.05 0.37 12.30
N PRO A 44 -24.64 -0.61 11.60
CA PRO A 44 -26.07 -0.90 11.70
C PRO A 44 -26.47 -1.54 13.03
N THR A 45 -25.52 -2.12 13.75
CA THR A 45 -25.73 -2.76 15.06
C THR A 45 -25.66 -1.75 16.21
N GLY A 46 -25.15 -0.54 15.95
CA GLY A 46 -24.89 0.47 16.97
C GLY A 46 -23.76 0.09 17.91
N ALA A 47 -22.82 -0.75 17.48
CA ALA A 47 -21.69 -1.21 18.30
C ALA A 47 -20.80 -0.04 18.77
N LEU A 48 -20.69 1.02 17.99
CA LEU A 48 -19.92 2.23 18.28
C LEU A 48 -20.78 3.35 18.91
N SER A 49 -22.04 3.06 19.28
CA SER A 49 -22.96 4.04 19.86
C SER A 49 -22.46 4.64 21.18
N SER A 50 -21.66 3.88 21.94
CA SER A 50 -21.03 4.32 23.19
C SER A 50 -19.93 5.37 23.00
N TRP A 51 -19.37 5.48 21.80
CA TRP A 51 -18.31 6.43 21.50
C TRP A 51 -18.92 7.83 21.36
N LYS A 52 -18.85 8.62 22.43
CA LYS A 52 -19.37 9.98 22.49
C LYS A 52 -18.21 10.97 22.57
N PHE A 53 -18.22 11.93 21.66
CA PHE A 53 -17.23 13.00 21.62
C PHE A 53 -17.93 14.30 22.05
N SER A 54 -17.38 15.03 23.03
CA SER A 54 -17.97 16.29 23.53
C SER A 54 -17.67 17.45 22.58
N GLU A 55 -18.64 18.35 22.36
CA GLU A 55 -18.56 19.49 21.44
C GLU A 55 -17.48 20.53 21.81
N ASN A 56 -16.98 20.52 23.06
CA ASN A 56 -15.95 21.44 23.55
C ASN A 56 -14.54 20.83 23.71
N GLY A 57 -14.25 19.73 23.02
CA GLY A 57 -12.88 19.33 22.70
C GLY A 57 -12.14 18.45 23.70
N THR A 58 -12.61 18.32 24.94
CA THR A 58 -12.11 17.32 25.91
C THR A 58 -13.20 17.00 26.92
N GLU A 59 -13.64 15.75 27.03
CA GLU A 59 -14.17 15.12 28.28
C GLU A 59 -14.85 13.76 28.00
N GLY A 60 -14.11 12.89 27.30
CA GLY A 60 -14.37 11.47 27.34
C GLY A 60 -13.01 10.81 27.35
N ASN A 61 -12.70 10.04 28.39
CA ASN A 61 -11.51 9.22 28.35
C ASN A 61 -11.74 8.19 27.24
N ILE A 62 -11.15 8.42 26.05
CA ILE A 62 -11.33 7.55 24.89
C ILE A 62 -10.88 6.11 25.18
N CYS A 63 -10.08 5.91 26.22
CA CYS A 63 -9.66 4.60 26.70
C CYS A 63 -10.80 3.82 27.38
N GLN A 64 -11.95 4.44 27.63
CA GLN A 64 -13.17 3.79 28.11
C GLN A 64 -14.10 3.36 26.97
N PHE A 65 -13.81 3.75 25.74
CA PHE A 65 -14.60 3.36 24.60
C PHE A 65 -14.50 1.86 24.37
N ALA A 66 -15.62 1.25 24.01
CA ALA A 66 -15.66 -0.18 23.69
C ALA A 66 -14.65 -0.50 22.59
N GLY A 67 -13.77 -1.45 22.85
CA GLY A 67 -12.74 -1.88 21.93
C GLY A 67 -11.49 -0.99 21.87
N VAL A 68 -11.38 0.08 22.65
CA VAL A 68 -10.18 0.93 22.71
C VAL A 68 -9.34 0.55 23.93
N SER A 69 -8.04 0.36 23.74
CA SER A 69 -7.07 0.28 24.83
C SER A 69 -5.97 1.32 24.64
N CYS A 70 -5.51 1.88 25.74
CA CYS A 70 -4.49 2.92 25.75
C CYS A 70 -3.20 2.45 26.42
N TRP A 71 -2.09 3.12 26.10
CA TRP A 71 -0.79 2.87 26.72
C TRP A 71 -0.79 3.07 28.24
N ASN A 72 -1.58 4.05 28.71
CA ASN A 72 -1.82 4.33 30.11
C ASN A 72 -3.31 4.69 30.24
N PRO A 73 -4.07 4.17 31.21
CA PRO A 73 -5.48 4.50 31.39
C PRO A 73 -5.78 6.00 31.57
N SER A 74 -4.79 6.77 32.03
CA SER A 74 -4.91 8.23 32.22
C SER A 74 -4.51 9.03 30.98
N ASP A 75 -3.84 8.41 30.01
CA ASP A 75 -3.38 9.07 28.79
C ASP A 75 -4.27 8.62 27.63
N SER A 76 -4.92 9.56 26.96
CA SER A 76 -5.76 9.31 25.77
C SER A 76 -4.90 8.99 24.53
N ARG A 77 -4.04 7.98 24.64
CA ARG A 77 -3.11 7.51 23.60
C ARG A 77 -3.44 6.07 23.24
N VAL A 78 -3.98 5.87 22.04
CA VAL A 78 -4.43 4.54 21.60
C VAL A 78 -3.22 3.63 21.43
N LEU A 79 -3.25 2.51 22.15
CA LEU A 79 -2.33 1.39 22.03
C LEU A 79 -2.90 0.36 21.05
N SER A 80 -4.18 0.00 21.23
CA SER A 80 -4.83 -1.00 20.39
C SER A 80 -6.32 -0.73 20.19
N LEU A 81 -6.81 -1.18 19.03
CA LEU A 81 -8.22 -1.22 18.68
C LEU A 81 -8.65 -2.67 18.46
N CYS A 82 -9.58 -3.14 19.29
CA CYS A 82 -10.22 -4.45 19.18
C CYS A 82 -11.70 -4.27 18.84
N LEU A 83 -11.99 -4.20 17.54
CA LEU A 83 -13.34 -4.01 16.99
C LEU A 83 -13.86 -5.30 16.36
N ARG A 84 -13.47 -6.46 16.90
CA ARG A 84 -13.90 -7.78 16.40
C ARG A 84 -15.40 -7.98 16.60
N ASN A 85 -16.06 -8.59 15.61
CA ASN A 85 -17.46 -9.04 15.73
C ASN A 85 -18.44 -7.93 16.13
N MET A 86 -18.27 -6.75 15.56
CA MET A 86 -19.12 -5.60 15.81
C MET A 86 -20.17 -5.39 14.71
N GLY A 87 -20.14 -6.18 13.64
CA GLY A 87 -21.05 -6.05 12.50
C GLY A 87 -20.78 -4.81 11.63
N LEU A 88 -19.56 -4.25 11.74
CA LEU A 88 -19.16 -3.06 10.99
C LEU A 88 -19.16 -3.34 9.48
N GLN A 89 -19.61 -2.36 8.71
CA GLN A 89 -19.71 -2.40 7.26
C GLN A 89 -18.96 -1.23 6.62
N GLY A 90 -18.81 -1.28 5.29
CA GLY A 90 -18.12 -0.26 4.51
C GLY A 90 -16.73 -0.72 4.06
N SER A 91 -15.80 0.22 3.92
CA SER A 91 -14.42 -0.05 3.53
C SER A 91 -13.48 -0.12 4.73
N PHE A 92 -12.18 -0.29 4.48
CA PHE A 92 -11.17 -0.06 5.52
C PHE A 92 -11.36 1.35 6.13
N PRO A 93 -11.40 1.49 7.47
CA PRO A 93 -11.76 2.75 8.10
C PRO A 93 -10.75 3.86 7.80
N ARG A 94 -11.25 5.09 7.63
CA ARG A 94 -10.42 6.28 7.49
C ARG A 94 -10.02 6.80 8.88
N GLY A 95 -9.04 7.69 8.93
CA GLY A 95 -8.59 8.32 10.18
C GLY A 95 -7.61 7.50 10.99
N ILE A 96 -7.44 6.20 10.70
CA ILE A 96 -6.50 5.31 11.37
C ILE A 96 -5.07 5.85 11.37
N GLN A 97 -4.67 6.60 10.34
CA GLN A 97 -3.37 7.27 10.28
C GLN A 97 -3.12 8.26 11.42
N ASN A 98 -4.18 8.80 12.04
CA ASN A 98 -4.08 9.71 13.18
C ASN A 98 -3.81 8.96 14.50
N CYS A 99 -4.11 7.65 14.59
CA CYS A 99 -3.73 6.77 15.71
C CYS A 99 -2.25 6.38 15.63
N SER A 100 -1.38 7.40 15.62
CA SER A 100 0.04 7.29 15.22
C SER A 100 0.91 6.41 16.11
N CYS A 101 0.41 5.96 17.27
CA CYS A 101 1.13 5.11 18.25
C CYS A 101 0.51 3.72 18.40
N MET A 102 -0.50 3.38 17.58
CA MET A 102 -1.20 2.10 17.67
C MET A 102 -0.31 0.94 17.22
N THR A 103 -0.29 -0.12 18.01
CA THR A 103 0.50 -1.33 17.76
C THR A 103 -0.36 -2.54 17.44
N SER A 104 -1.67 -2.50 17.72
CA SER A 104 -2.57 -3.61 17.42
C SER A 104 -3.91 -3.13 16.88
N LEU A 105 -4.36 -3.75 15.79
CA LEU A 105 -5.63 -3.48 15.13
C LEU A 105 -6.31 -4.81 14.78
N ASP A 106 -7.44 -5.08 15.43
CA ASP A 106 -8.30 -6.22 15.15
C ASP A 106 -9.66 -5.71 14.64
N LEU A 107 -9.89 -5.88 13.34
CA LEU A 107 -11.18 -5.60 12.67
C LEU A 107 -11.86 -6.91 12.24
N SER A 108 -11.44 -8.05 12.77
CA SER A 108 -11.88 -9.34 12.25
C SER A 108 -13.35 -9.64 12.55
N ASN A 109 -13.94 -10.57 11.79
CA ASN A 109 -15.34 -10.97 11.96
C ASN A 109 -16.31 -9.78 11.81
N ASN A 110 -16.06 -8.92 10.83
CA ASN A 110 -16.99 -7.85 10.45
C ASN A 110 -17.46 -8.08 9.01
N ASN A 111 -18.21 -7.13 8.49
CA ASN A 111 -18.69 -7.14 7.10
C ASN A 111 -18.05 -5.98 6.31
N LEU A 112 -16.78 -5.68 6.60
CA LEU A 112 -15.98 -4.70 5.86
C LEU A 112 -15.57 -5.26 4.50
N SER A 113 -15.41 -4.41 3.51
CA SER A 113 -15.21 -4.81 2.11
C SER A 113 -14.33 -3.84 1.32
N GLY A 114 -14.17 -4.07 0.02
CA GLY A 114 -13.33 -3.23 -0.84
C GLY A 114 -11.83 -3.51 -0.66
N PRO A 115 -10.97 -2.74 -1.33
CA PRO A 115 -9.51 -2.92 -1.27
C PRO A 115 -8.92 -2.35 0.02
N LEU A 116 -7.77 -2.90 0.43
CA LEU A 116 -6.93 -2.26 1.44
C LEU A 116 -6.22 -1.03 0.84
N PRO A 117 -5.96 0.01 1.63
CA PRO A 117 -5.23 1.20 1.16
C PRO A 117 -3.82 0.84 0.66
N GLY A 118 -3.42 1.39 -0.49
CA GLY A 118 -2.08 1.14 -1.06
C GLY A 118 -0.94 1.65 -0.16
N ASP A 119 -1.23 2.68 0.62
CA ASP A 119 -0.37 3.39 1.57
C ASP A 119 -0.53 2.90 3.01
N ILE A 120 -1.05 1.68 3.22
CA ILE A 120 -1.30 1.11 4.56
C ILE A 120 -0.10 1.21 5.52
N SER A 121 1.14 1.16 5.01
CA SER A 121 2.34 1.32 5.83
C SER A 121 2.54 2.72 6.40
N LEU A 122 1.99 3.75 5.76
CA LEU A 122 1.99 5.11 6.28
C LEU A 122 0.91 5.30 7.34
N GLN A 123 -0.19 4.56 7.24
CA GLN A 123 -1.31 4.61 8.19
C GLN A 123 -1.03 3.80 9.47
N LEU A 124 -0.26 2.70 9.37
CA LEU A 124 -0.04 1.73 10.45
C LEU A 124 1.44 1.57 10.81
N ARG A 125 2.17 2.68 10.95
CA ARG A 125 3.64 2.70 11.03
C ARG A 125 4.26 1.78 12.11
N TYR A 126 3.60 1.65 13.26
CA TYR A 126 4.10 0.88 14.43
C TYR A 126 3.32 -0.40 14.70
N ILE A 127 2.48 -0.82 13.75
CA ILE A 127 1.65 -2.01 13.93
C ILE A 127 2.53 -3.25 14.09
N GLN A 128 2.18 -4.04 15.10
CA GLN A 128 2.76 -5.34 15.42
C GLN A 128 1.75 -6.43 15.10
N ASP A 129 0.49 -6.23 15.49
CA ASP A 129 -0.60 -7.19 15.26
C ASP A 129 -1.67 -6.57 14.35
N LEU A 130 -1.85 -7.15 13.16
CA LEU A 130 -2.89 -6.75 12.21
C LEU A 130 -3.80 -7.93 11.90
N ASN A 131 -5.04 -7.86 12.37
CA ASN A 131 -6.04 -8.89 12.14
C ASN A 131 -7.25 -8.33 11.39
N LEU A 132 -7.36 -8.69 10.11
CA LEU A 132 -8.42 -8.30 9.19
C LEU A 132 -9.23 -9.52 8.71
N SER A 133 -9.06 -10.66 9.38
CA SER A 133 -9.67 -11.94 8.97
C SER A 133 -11.20 -11.93 9.04
N TYR A 134 -11.86 -12.84 8.32
CA TYR A 134 -13.31 -12.98 8.33
C TYR A 134 -14.03 -11.66 8.00
N ASN A 135 -13.73 -11.13 6.82
CA ASN A 135 -14.36 -9.94 6.24
C ASN A 135 -14.61 -10.19 4.74
N GLY A 136 -15.04 -9.15 4.02
CA GLY A 136 -15.21 -9.12 2.58
C GLY A 136 -14.14 -8.31 1.84
N PHE A 137 -12.95 -8.08 2.42
CA PHE A 137 -11.88 -7.33 1.74
C PHE A 137 -11.48 -8.01 0.44
N SER A 138 -11.17 -7.21 -0.59
CA SER A 138 -10.99 -7.65 -1.97
C SER A 138 -9.80 -6.96 -2.65
N GLY A 139 -9.55 -7.26 -3.92
CA GLY A 139 -8.39 -6.72 -4.64
C GLY A 139 -7.08 -7.41 -4.25
N GLU A 140 -5.94 -6.82 -4.60
CA GLU A 140 -4.63 -7.37 -4.27
C GLU A 140 -4.20 -6.99 -2.84
N ILE A 141 -3.38 -7.83 -2.20
CA ILE A 141 -2.71 -7.46 -0.96
C ILE A 141 -1.68 -6.35 -1.27
N PRO A 142 -1.80 -5.14 -0.68
CA PRO A 142 -0.90 -4.04 -1.01
C PRO A 142 0.56 -4.40 -0.69
N PRO A 143 1.51 -4.15 -1.61
CA PRO A 143 2.93 -4.36 -1.34
C PRO A 143 3.45 -3.54 -0.14
N GLY A 144 2.75 -2.45 0.21
CA GLY A 144 3.02 -1.62 1.38
C GLY A 144 2.99 -2.40 2.70
N ILE A 145 2.25 -3.50 2.83
CA ILE A 145 2.28 -4.37 4.02
C ILE A 145 3.72 -4.84 4.31
N GLY A 146 4.52 -5.10 3.26
CA GLY A 146 5.92 -5.48 3.40
C GLY A 146 6.85 -4.38 3.92
N ASN A 147 6.34 -3.15 4.15
CA ASN A 147 7.08 -2.05 4.77
C ASN A 147 6.71 -1.87 6.27
N LEU A 148 5.83 -2.68 6.83
CA LEU A 148 5.45 -2.65 8.25
C LEU A 148 6.53 -3.36 9.08
N THR A 149 7.65 -2.68 9.35
CA THR A 149 8.86 -3.31 9.91
C THR A 149 8.70 -3.89 11.33
N TYR A 150 7.68 -3.46 12.07
CA TYR A 150 7.36 -3.95 13.41
C TYR A 150 6.33 -5.10 13.42
N LEU A 151 5.75 -5.43 12.26
CA LEU A 151 4.68 -6.42 12.14
C LEU A 151 5.18 -7.81 12.54
N SER A 152 4.57 -8.38 13.58
CA SER A 152 4.83 -9.71 14.11
C SER A 152 3.74 -10.72 13.72
N SER A 153 2.49 -10.25 13.64
CA SER A 153 1.32 -11.07 13.32
C SER A 153 0.44 -10.43 12.25
N LEU A 154 0.21 -11.17 11.16
CA LEU A 154 -0.68 -10.75 10.08
C LEU A 154 -1.73 -11.82 9.79
N SER A 155 -3.00 -11.48 9.97
CA SER A 155 -4.12 -12.37 9.64
C SER A 155 -5.08 -11.70 8.64
N LEU A 156 -5.16 -12.29 7.45
CA LEU A 156 -6.00 -11.89 6.32
C LEU A 156 -6.95 -13.02 5.87
N GLN A 157 -6.98 -14.13 6.61
CA GLN A 157 -7.75 -15.32 6.23
C GLN A 157 -9.25 -15.04 6.08
N HIS A 158 -9.95 -15.86 5.28
CA HIS A 158 -11.38 -15.71 5.03
C HIS A 158 -11.74 -14.29 4.56
N ASN A 159 -11.15 -13.91 3.42
CA ASN A 159 -11.46 -12.68 2.69
C ASN A 159 -11.58 -13.02 1.19
N ARG A 160 -11.61 -12.01 0.33
CA ARG A 160 -11.70 -12.14 -1.13
C ARG A 160 -10.46 -11.55 -1.82
N PHE A 161 -9.30 -11.61 -1.17
CA PHE A 161 -8.05 -11.12 -1.77
C PHE A 161 -7.67 -11.95 -3.01
N THR A 162 -7.11 -11.27 -4.00
CA THR A 162 -6.73 -11.80 -5.31
C THR A 162 -5.29 -11.44 -5.64
N GLY A 163 -4.79 -11.83 -6.80
CA GLY A 163 -3.42 -11.54 -7.21
C GLY A 163 -2.39 -12.41 -6.49
N ARG A 164 -1.15 -11.94 -6.37
CA ARG A 164 -0.04 -12.67 -5.76
C ARG A 164 0.18 -12.23 -4.32
N ILE A 165 0.79 -13.10 -3.50
CA ILE A 165 1.32 -12.69 -2.20
C ILE A 165 2.58 -11.82 -2.44
N PRO A 166 2.65 -10.58 -1.93
CA PRO A 166 3.82 -9.73 -2.08
C PRO A 166 5.06 -10.36 -1.42
N GLU A 167 6.14 -10.52 -2.17
CA GLU A 167 7.38 -11.15 -1.69
C GLU A 167 7.97 -10.43 -0.46
N LYS A 168 7.78 -9.11 -0.38
CA LYS A 168 8.26 -8.29 0.74
C LYS A 168 7.70 -8.73 2.10
N ILE A 169 6.49 -9.31 2.16
CA ILE A 169 5.90 -9.80 3.42
C ILE A 169 6.81 -10.84 4.07
N GLY A 170 7.38 -11.77 3.30
CA GLY A 170 8.28 -12.79 3.86
C GLY A 170 9.66 -12.26 4.29
N LYS A 171 9.99 -11.01 3.94
CA LYS A 171 11.23 -10.34 4.33
C LYS A 171 11.07 -9.53 5.63
N LEU A 172 9.87 -9.45 6.19
CA LEU A 172 9.64 -8.85 7.50
C LEU A 172 10.34 -9.69 8.58
N ALA A 173 11.30 -9.07 9.27
CA ALA A 173 12.18 -9.75 10.22
C ALA A 173 11.44 -10.17 11.50
N GLN A 174 10.44 -9.39 11.93
CA GLN A 174 9.66 -9.66 13.14
C GLN A 174 8.47 -10.59 12.90
N LEU A 175 8.13 -10.89 11.64
CA LEU A 175 6.92 -11.63 11.29
C LEU A 175 7.04 -13.11 11.68
N THR A 176 6.35 -13.50 12.74
CA THR A 176 6.28 -14.86 13.29
C THR A 176 4.99 -15.57 12.93
N THR A 177 3.91 -14.83 12.68
CA THR A 177 2.60 -15.38 12.29
C THR A 177 2.10 -14.71 11.02
N LEU A 178 1.74 -15.52 10.03
CA LEU A 178 1.10 -15.08 8.79
C LEU A 178 -0.05 -16.02 8.50
N ASN A 179 -1.26 -15.52 8.25
CA ASN A 179 -2.37 -16.31 7.76
C ASN A 179 -3.08 -15.59 6.62
N VAL A 180 -3.04 -16.18 5.44
CA VAL A 180 -3.71 -15.69 4.21
C VAL A 180 -4.62 -16.77 3.62
N ALA A 181 -4.99 -17.77 4.42
CA ALA A 181 -5.82 -18.89 4.00
C ALA A 181 -7.21 -18.43 3.52
N ASP A 182 -7.88 -19.28 2.75
CA ASP A 182 -9.28 -19.07 2.37
C ASP A 182 -9.53 -17.69 1.73
N ASN A 183 -8.77 -17.44 0.67
CA ASN A 183 -8.87 -16.28 -0.21
C ASN A 183 -8.86 -16.74 -1.68
N SER A 184 -8.80 -15.81 -2.62
CA SER A 184 -8.68 -16.07 -4.06
C SER A 184 -7.27 -15.75 -4.60
N LEU A 185 -6.23 -15.95 -3.78
CA LEU A 185 -4.83 -15.68 -4.15
C LEU A 185 -4.33 -16.67 -5.20
N SER A 186 -3.35 -16.22 -5.98
CA SER A 186 -2.84 -16.92 -7.15
C SER A 186 -1.33 -16.78 -7.37
N GLY A 187 -0.76 -17.72 -8.12
CA GLY A 187 0.66 -17.70 -8.47
C GLY A 187 1.56 -18.43 -7.48
N PRO A 188 2.89 -18.35 -7.67
CA PRO A 188 3.84 -19.03 -6.81
C PRO A 188 3.88 -18.40 -5.41
N ILE A 189 3.91 -19.23 -4.37
CA ILE A 189 4.17 -18.79 -3.00
C ILE A 189 5.63 -18.31 -2.93
N PRO A 190 5.89 -17.07 -2.45
CA PRO A 190 7.24 -16.57 -2.26
C PRO A 190 8.09 -17.51 -1.40
N GLY A 191 9.32 -17.80 -1.83
CA GLY A 191 10.23 -18.69 -1.09
C GLY A 191 10.47 -18.25 0.36
N SER A 192 10.46 -16.95 0.61
CA SER A 192 10.56 -16.34 1.94
C SER A 192 9.42 -16.71 2.90
N LEU A 193 8.33 -17.27 2.40
CA LEU A 193 7.17 -17.71 3.19
C LEU A 193 7.12 -19.22 3.43
N GLN A 194 8.08 -19.99 2.92
CA GLN A 194 8.12 -21.45 3.12
C GLN A 194 8.35 -21.86 4.58
N ARG A 195 8.78 -20.93 5.43
CA ARG A 195 8.90 -21.15 6.89
C ARG A 195 7.55 -21.29 7.59
N PHE A 196 6.46 -20.84 6.97
CA PHE A 196 5.10 -20.95 7.52
C PHE A 196 4.45 -22.25 7.09
N ALA A 197 3.62 -22.81 7.97
CA ALA A 197 2.92 -24.05 7.74
C ALA A 197 1.87 -23.94 6.60
N PRO A 198 1.58 -25.04 5.87
CA PRO A 198 0.71 -25.00 4.69
C PRO A 198 -0.73 -24.56 4.98
N GLU A 199 -1.24 -24.78 6.19
CA GLU A 199 -2.57 -24.32 6.61
C GLU A 199 -2.75 -22.81 6.47
N TYR A 200 -1.69 -22.02 6.65
CA TYR A 200 -1.73 -20.56 6.59
C TYR A 200 -1.89 -19.99 5.18
N VAL A 201 -1.77 -20.82 4.15
CA VAL A 201 -1.92 -20.45 2.73
C VAL A 201 -2.95 -21.32 2.02
N ALA A 202 -3.57 -22.26 2.74
CA ALA A 202 -4.58 -23.18 2.23
C ALA A 202 -5.86 -22.43 1.76
N GLY A 203 -6.78 -23.14 1.13
CA GLY A 203 -8.03 -22.53 0.62
C GLY A 203 -7.87 -21.59 -0.59
N ASN A 204 -6.64 -21.26 -0.99
CA ASN A 204 -6.36 -20.43 -2.16
C ASN A 204 -6.16 -21.27 -3.43
N GLY A 205 -7.23 -21.49 -4.17
CA GLY A 205 -7.25 -22.34 -5.38
C GLY A 205 -6.33 -21.90 -6.53
N GLY A 206 -5.71 -20.72 -6.47
CA GLY A 206 -4.72 -20.24 -7.45
C GLY A 206 -3.25 -20.39 -7.03
N LEU A 207 -2.95 -20.63 -5.74
CA LEU A 207 -1.58 -20.69 -5.23
C LEU A 207 -0.88 -22.00 -5.60
N CYS A 208 0.44 -21.95 -5.76
CA CYS A 208 1.27 -23.12 -6.06
C CYS A 208 2.69 -22.96 -5.47
N GLY A 209 3.43 -24.06 -5.37
CA GLY A 209 4.75 -24.12 -4.76
C GLY A 209 4.68 -24.39 -3.25
N ALA A 210 5.83 -24.72 -2.65
CA ALA A 210 5.94 -24.94 -1.22
C ALA A 210 5.45 -23.71 -0.42
N PRO A 211 4.78 -23.90 0.73
CA PRO A 211 4.60 -25.17 1.46
C PRO A 211 3.46 -26.07 0.94
N LEU A 212 2.72 -25.68 -0.10
CA LEU A 212 1.68 -26.53 -0.69
C LEU A 212 2.30 -27.60 -1.61
N ASP A 213 1.75 -28.82 -1.59
CA ASP A 213 2.12 -29.89 -2.54
C ASP A 213 1.45 -29.70 -3.93
N ARG A 214 1.47 -28.46 -4.42
CA ARG A 214 0.90 -28.09 -5.72
C ARG A 214 1.96 -27.53 -6.62
N LYS A 215 2.28 -28.22 -7.71
CA LYS A 215 3.29 -27.77 -8.67
C LYS A 215 2.82 -26.54 -9.44
N CYS A 216 3.69 -25.53 -9.54
CA CYS A 216 3.43 -24.37 -10.38
C CYS A 216 3.50 -24.72 -11.88
N LYS A 217 2.49 -24.29 -12.65
CA LYS A 217 2.53 -24.40 -14.11
C LYS A 217 3.71 -23.57 -14.64
N ARG A 218 4.61 -24.19 -15.40
CA ARG A 218 5.70 -23.48 -16.08
C ARG A 218 5.09 -22.53 -17.11
N ARG A 219 5.33 -21.21 -17.00
CA ARG A 219 5.10 -20.29 -18.11
C ARG A 219 6.13 -20.63 -19.20
N PHE A 220 5.67 -21.09 -20.36
CA PHE A 220 6.51 -21.18 -21.54
C PHE A 220 6.87 -19.75 -21.96
N HIS A 221 8.08 -19.29 -21.63
CA HIS A 221 8.68 -18.17 -22.34
C HIS A 221 9.04 -18.66 -23.73
N VAL A 222 8.24 -18.28 -24.74
CA VAL A 222 8.67 -18.43 -26.13
C VAL A 222 9.86 -17.50 -26.32
N ARG A 223 11.08 -18.05 -26.33
CA ARG A 223 12.27 -17.33 -26.81
C ARG A 223 12.11 -17.20 -28.32
N ILE A 224 11.60 -16.07 -28.80
CA ILE A 224 11.66 -15.73 -30.23
C ILE A 224 13.15 -15.52 -30.56
N HIS A 225 13.79 -16.51 -31.20
CA HIS A 225 15.10 -16.31 -31.82
C HIS A 225 14.87 -15.64 -33.18
N ILE A 226 15.06 -14.32 -33.25
CA ILE A 226 15.17 -13.64 -34.54
C ILE A 226 16.52 -14.02 -35.13
N ARG A 227 16.53 -14.93 -36.12
CA ARG A 227 17.71 -15.17 -36.95
C ARG A 227 17.88 -13.97 -37.90
N LEU A 228 18.75 -13.03 -37.54
CA LEU A 228 19.22 -12.03 -38.49
C LEU A 228 20.06 -12.74 -39.56
N ARG A 229 19.53 -12.86 -40.78
CA ARG A 229 20.33 -13.23 -41.96
C ARG A 229 21.27 -12.06 -42.28
N ARG A 230 22.58 -12.28 -42.20
CA ARG A 230 23.59 -11.38 -42.77
C ARG A 230 23.36 -11.32 -44.29
N ILE A 231 22.92 -10.17 -44.79
CA ILE A 231 22.84 -9.91 -46.23
C ILE A 231 24.23 -9.41 -46.65
N ASN A 232 25.03 -10.27 -47.26
CA ASN A 232 26.31 -9.89 -47.85
C ASN A 232 26.08 -9.50 -49.31
N ASN A 233 25.50 -8.32 -49.56
CA ASN A 233 25.51 -7.70 -50.89
C ASN A 233 25.44 -6.17 -50.75
N ALA A 234 26.52 -5.51 -51.14
CA ALA A 234 26.79 -4.07 -50.95
C ALA A 234 25.91 -3.12 -51.80
N SER A 235 24.82 -3.59 -52.41
CA SER A 235 23.93 -2.79 -53.26
C SER A 235 22.56 -2.49 -52.65
N SER A 236 22.24 -2.98 -51.45
CA SER A 236 20.89 -2.85 -50.84
C SER A 236 20.86 -2.20 -49.45
N ILE A 237 21.99 -1.65 -49.00
CA ILE A 237 22.09 -0.97 -47.69
C ILE A 237 21.36 0.39 -47.71
N GLY A 238 21.26 1.05 -48.86
CA GLY A 238 20.63 2.37 -48.99
C GLY A 238 19.11 2.39 -48.79
N ALA A 239 18.39 1.32 -49.14
CA ALA A 239 16.92 1.30 -49.07
C ALA A 239 16.37 0.96 -47.67
N ALA A 240 17.05 0.07 -46.92
CA ALA A 240 16.57 -0.39 -45.62
C ALA A 240 16.84 0.61 -44.49
N ALA A 241 17.96 1.36 -44.55
CA ALA A 241 18.28 2.39 -43.57
C ALA A 241 17.30 3.59 -43.63
N GLY A 242 16.82 3.93 -44.83
CA GLY A 242 15.83 5.00 -45.01
C GLY A 242 14.46 4.69 -44.40
N PHE A 243 14.02 3.43 -44.43
CA PHE A 243 12.71 3.03 -43.90
C PHE A 243 12.64 3.04 -42.37
N ILE A 244 13.73 2.68 -41.67
CA ILE A 244 13.75 2.62 -40.20
C ILE A 244 13.87 4.03 -39.60
N VAL A 245 14.67 4.92 -40.22
CA VAL A 245 14.80 6.31 -39.76
C VAL A 245 13.51 7.09 -40.00
N GLY A 246 12.81 6.87 -41.11
CA GLY A 246 11.52 7.51 -41.40
C GLY A 246 10.40 7.13 -40.41
N PHE A 247 10.35 5.89 -39.95
CA PHE A 247 9.30 5.42 -39.02
C PHE A 247 9.51 5.89 -37.58
N VAL A 248 10.76 6.08 -37.13
CA VAL A 248 11.06 6.55 -35.78
C VAL A 248 10.84 8.06 -35.64
N VAL A 249 11.10 8.85 -36.69
CA VAL A 249 10.89 10.31 -36.64
C VAL A 249 9.40 10.67 -36.67
N ALA A 250 8.54 9.89 -37.34
CA ALA A 250 7.10 10.16 -37.45
C ALA A 250 6.30 9.92 -36.14
N PHE A 251 6.79 9.08 -35.23
CA PHE A 251 6.07 8.74 -33.99
C PHE A 251 6.50 9.55 -32.77
N TYR A 252 7.69 10.17 -32.78
CA TYR A 252 8.23 10.85 -31.60
C TYR A 252 8.18 12.39 -31.66
N PHE A 253 7.94 13.01 -32.81
CA PHE A 253 7.87 14.48 -32.91
C PHE A 253 6.73 14.97 -33.83
N PRO A 254 5.49 15.11 -33.34
CA PRO A 254 4.36 15.54 -34.16
C PRO A 254 4.35 17.03 -34.52
N HIS A 255 5.30 17.86 -34.06
CA HIS A 255 5.07 19.32 -34.01
C HIS A 255 6.15 20.23 -34.60
N TRP A 256 7.19 19.72 -35.28
CA TRP A 256 8.31 20.54 -35.76
C TRP A 256 8.50 20.50 -37.29
N PHE A 257 7.44 20.72 -38.05
CA PHE A 257 7.55 21.15 -39.44
C PHE A 257 6.81 22.49 -39.61
N VAL A 258 7.44 23.57 -39.15
CA VAL A 258 7.20 24.91 -39.70
C VAL A 258 8.23 25.09 -40.83
N PHE A 259 7.75 24.95 -42.06
CA PHE A 259 8.50 25.29 -43.27
C PHE A 259 8.80 26.79 -43.28
N CYS A 260 10.07 27.15 -43.48
CA CYS A 260 10.46 28.53 -43.79
C CYS A 260 11.35 28.53 -45.03
N GLY A 261 10.89 29.25 -46.06
CA GLY A 261 11.57 29.51 -47.34
C GLY A 261 10.96 28.71 -48.50
N GLY A 262 10.24 29.28 -49.46
CA GLY A 262 9.90 30.67 -49.72
C GLY A 262 9.61 30.79 -51.21
N LEU A 263 8.36 31.08 -51.58
CA LEU A 263 7.93 31.77 -52.80
C LEU A 263 6.48 32.24 -52.56
N ARG A 264 6.28 33.56 -52.55
CA ARG A 264 5.00 34.28 -52.49
C ARG A 264 4.13 33.96 -53.74
N PRO A 265 2.80 34.26 -53.82
CA PRO A 265 2.16 35.41 -53.13
C PRO A 265 0.64 35.34 -52.77
N TYR A 266 0.18 36.33 -51.98
CA TYR A 266 -1.20 36.89 -51.81
C TYR A 266 -2.30 35.91 -51.30
N ILE A 267 -3.27 36.20 -50.41
CA ILE A 267 -4.12 37.38 -50.09
C ILE A 267 -4.55 37.30 -48.59
N VAL A 268 -4.95 38.45 -48.04
CA VAL A 268 -5.34 38.80 -46.65
C VAL A 268 -6.78 38.31 -46.26
N PRO A 269 -7.37 38.63 -45.07
CA PRO A 269 -7.82 37.68 -44.04
C PRO A 269 -9.35 37.65 -43.83
N VAL A 270 -9.89 36.80 -42.95
CA VAL A 270 -11.05 37.19 -42.11
C VAL A 270 -11.02 36.42 -40.77
N CYS A 271 -11.11 37.18 -39.68
CA CYS A 271 -11.37 36.71 -38.31
C CYS A 271 -12.83 36.26 -38.13
N GLY A 272 -13.02 35.24 -37.31
CA GLY A 272 -14.28 34.84 -36.69
C GLY A 272 -14.01 33.76 -35.67
#